data_AF-X0V9U9-F1
#
_entry.id   AF-X0V9U9-F1
#
_cell.length_a   1.000
_cell.length_b   1.000
_cell.length_c   1.000
_cell.angle_alpha   90.00
_cell.angle_beta   90.00
_cell.angle_gamma   90.00
#
_symmetry.space_group_name_H-M   'P 1'
#
loop_
_entity.id
_entity.type
_entity.pdbx_description
1 polymer ?
#
loop_
_entity_poly.entity_id
_entity_poly.type
_entity_poly.pdbx_seq_one_letter_code
_entity_poly.pdbx_strand_id
1 'polypeptide(L)'
;PFVFGYLQLIGQVIIFGWYCAFRFGVVEEAAAGEKDLPTLSLTGGAFDDIVVPLLKWVGSWALVLMPAYVYLLVVVAVGAQSGTSPLPSPLGGVGGILQGVGPEFIPFVVLACVGVFIWPMVILCVTLGGFTSLARPDLIVITLIKTFPLYLLTVAIVFGADYLKWLLTSRLGSGDGGGFGGYFLLGLVSVGVGVYFEIVALRVIGLYYHHFKHRFAWSWE
;
A
#
# COMPACT_ATOMS: atom_id res chain seq x y z
N PRO A 1 -28.81 16.77 2.59
CA PRO A 1 -27.57 16.32 3.29
C PRO A 1 -27.15 14.88 2.93
N PHE A 2 -28.02 13.87 3.04
CA PHE A 2 -27.66 12.47 2.81
C PHE A 2 -27.31 12.11 1.36
N VAL A 3 -28.02 12.66 0.36
CA VAL A 3 -27.77 12.37 -1.07
C VAL A 3 -26.39 12.85 -1.54
N PHE A 4 -25.93 14.00 -1.03
CA PHE A 4 -24.59 14.52 -1.35
C PHE A 4 -23.47 13.62 -0.82
N GLY A 5 -23.67 12.96 0.33
CA GLY A 5 -22.71 12.02 0.88
C GLY A 5 -22.52 10.77 0.01
N TYR A 6 -23.62 10.19 -0.50
CA TYR A 6 -23.53 9.02 -1.37
C TYR A 6 -22.87 9.33 -2.71
N LEU A 7 -23.18 10.48 -3.31
CA LEU A 7 -22.53 10.89 -4.56
C LEU A 7 -21.03 11.13 -4.37
N GLN A 8 -20.63 11.72 -3.24
CA GLN A 8 -19.21 11.89 -2.90
C GLN A 8 -18.50 10.55 -2.72
N LEU A 9 -19.12 9.60 -2.00
CA LEU A 9 -18.56 8.26 -1.79
C LEU A 9 -18.35 7.54 -3.13
N ILE A 10 -19.37 7.54 -4.00
CA ILE A 10 -19.31 6.90 -5.31
C ILE A 10 -18.21 7.55 -6.16
N GLY A 11 -18.14 8.89 -6.19
CA GLY A 11 -17.09 9.61 -6.89
C GLY A 11 -15.69 9.26 -6.38
N GLN A 12 -15.50 9.18 -5.06
CA GLN A 12 -14.23 8.76 -4.46
C GLN A 12 -13.83 7.34 -4.83
N VAL A 13 -14.78 6.40 -4.82
CA VAL A 13 -14.54 5.00 -5.22
C VAL A 13 -14.13 4.93 -6.69
N ILE A 14 -14.78 5.69 -7.57
CA ILE A 14 -14.45 5.74 -9.01
C ILE A 14 -13.03 6.29 -9.20
N ILE A 15 -12.72 7.44 -8.61
CA ILE A 15 -11.40 8.07 -8.73
C ILE A 15 -10.32 7.15 -8.17
N PHE A 16 -10.58 6.54 -7.02
CA PHE A 16 -9.61 5.67 -6.36
C PHE A 16 -9.40 4.35 -7.09
N GLY A 17 -10.46 3.72 -7.61
CA GLY A 17 -10.35 2.51 -8.42
C GLY A 17 -9.61 2.75 -9.73
N TRP A 18 -9.91 3.86 -10.41
CA TRP A 18 -9.15 4.30 -11.58
C TRP A 18 -7.68 4.56 -11.28
N TYR A 19 -7.39 5.20 -10.15
CA TYR A 19 -6.02 5.42 -9.71
C TYR A 19 -5.30 4.11 -9.38
N CYS A 20 -5.99 3.13 -8.79
CA CYS A 20 -5.44 1.79 -8.60
C CYS A 20 -5.11 1.13 -9.95
N ALA A 21 -5.98 1.24 -10.95
CA ALA A 21 -5.73 0.72 -12.29
C ALA A 21 -4.44 1.30 -12.89
N PHE A 22 -4.28 2.62 -12.80
CA PHE A 22 -3.05 3.31 -13.21
C PHE A 22 -1.81 2.76 -12.49
N ARG A 23 -1.89 2.59 -11.16
CA ARG A 23 -0.78 2.04 -10.36
C ARG A 23 -0.37 0.65 -10.81
N PHE A 24 -1.34 -0.23 -11.07
CA PHE A 24 -1.06 -1.58 -11.60
C PHE A 24 -0.40 -1.52 -12.98
N GLY A 25 -0.89 -0.65 -13.87
CA GLY A 25 -0.28 -0.43 -15.18
C GLY A 25 1.17 0.06 -15.08
N VAL A 26 1.51 0.94 -14.13
CA VAL A 26 2.90 1.39 -13.93
C VAL A 26 3.82 0.21 -13.56
N VAL A 27 3.34 -0.72 -12.73
CA VAL A 27 4.12 -1.92 -12.37
C VAL A 27 4.28 -2.85 -13.58
N GLU A 28 3.22 -3.04 -14.36
CA GLU A 28 3.19 -3.91 -15.54
C GLU A 28 4.13 -3.40 -16.65
N GLU A 29 4.02 -2.13 -17.02
CA GLU A 29 4.91 -1.48 -18.01
C GLU A 29 6.37 -1.56 -17.56
N ALA A 30 6.65 -1.27 -16.28
CA ALA A 30 8.01 -1.38 -15.75
C ALA A 30 8.52 -2.83 -15.71
N ALA A 31 7.64 -3.82 -15.53
CA ALA A 31 7.97 -5.23 -15.59
C ALA A 31 8.24 -5.71 -17.04
N ALA A 32 7.52 -5.16 -18.01
CA ALA A 32 7.78 -5.36 -19.43
C ALA A 32 9.11 -4.72 -19.88
N GLY A 33 9.59 -3.72 -19.14
CA GLY A 33 10.80 -2.96 -19.45
C GLY A 33 10.52 -1.69 -20.25
N GLU A 34 9.24 -1.31 -20.35
CA GLU A 34 8.80 -0.13 -21.06
C GLU A 34 9.08 1.14 -20.25
N LYS A 35 9.47 2.19 -20.97
CA LYS A 35 9.82 3.50 -20.38
C LYS A 35 8.64 4.44 -20.33
N ASP A 36 7.57 4.13 -21.05
CA ASP A 36 6.39 4.97 -21.13
C ASP A 36 5.46 4.76 -19.94
N LEU A 37 4.64 5.76 -19.65
CA LEU A 37 3.60 5.66 -18.63
C LEU A 37 2.37 4.94 -19.23
N PRO A 38 1.64 4.16 -18.42
CA PRO A 38 0.49 3.43 -18.92
C PRO A 38 -0.55 4.41 -19.48
N THR A 39 -1.11 4.07 -20.64
CA THR A 39 -2.21 4.85 -21.22
C THR A 39 -3.51 4.54 -20.48
N LEU A 40 -4.26 5.60 -20.17
CA LEU A 40 -5.51 5.50 -19.43
C LEU A 40 -6.64 5.30 -20.43
N SER A 41 -7.02 4.06 -20.70
CA SER A 41 -8.18 3.75 -21.55
C SER A 41 -9.24 3.02 -20.73
N LEU A 42 -10.46 3.59 -20.67
CA LEU A 42 -11.64 2.98 -20.03
C LEU A 42 -12.38 2.12 -21.05
N THR A 43 -11.69 1.14 -21.63
CA THR A 43 -12.23 0.33 -22.73
C THR A 43 -12.84 -1.00 -22.25
N GLY A 44 -12.45 -1.49 -21.07
CA GLY A 44 -12.91 -2.76 -20.48
C GLY A 44 -14.26 -2.65 -19.75
N GLY A 45 -14.69 -1.44 -19.42
CA GLY A 45 -15.95 -1.18 -18.73
C GLY A 45 -15.74 -0.93 -17.24
N ALA A 46 -16.72 -0.27 -16.61
CA ALA A 46 -16.56 0.26 -15.25
C ALA A 46 -16.22 -0.80 -14.19
N PHE A 47 -16.66 -2.04 -14.36
CA PHE A 47 -16.37 -3.09 -13.39
C PHE A 47 -14.90 -3.55 -13.47
N ASP A 48 -14.43 -3.87 -14.66
CA ASP A 48 -13.07 -4.38 -14.88
C ASP A 48 -12.02 -3.29 -14.71
N ASP A 49 -12.34 -2.04 -15.10
CA ASP A 49 -11.39 -0.93 -15.06
C ASP A 49 -11.31 -0.24 -13.69
N ILE A 50 -12.34 -0.37 -12.83
CA ILE A 50 -12.41 0.34 -11.53
C ILE A 50 -12.48 -0.63 -10.36
N VAL A 51 -13.42 -1.58 -10.38
CA VAL A 51 -13.70 -2.44 -9.22
C VAL A 51 -12.61 -3.49 -9.05
N VAL A 52 -12.16 -4.13 -10.13
CA VAL A 52 -11.13 -5.17 -10.06
C VAL A 52 -9.79 -4.63 -9.53
N PRO A 53 -9.23 -3.51 -10.06
CA PRO A 53 -8.00 -2.92 -9.53
C PRO A 53 -8.15 -2.46 -8.08
N LEU A 54 -9.30 -1.89 -7.72
CA LEU A 54 -9.59 -1.50 -6.35
C LEU A 54 -9.53 -2.71 -5.40
N LEU A 55 -10.20 -3.81 -5.77
CA LEU A 55 -10.18 -5.05 -4.99
C LEU A 55 -8.77 -5.63 -4.92
N LYS A 56 -8.00 -5.61 -6.01
CA LYS A 56 -6.58 -6.02 -6.02
C LYS A 56 -5.75 -5.21 -5.02
N TRP A 57 -5.92 -3.90 -5.00
CA TRP A 57 -5.19 -3.02 -4.09
C TRP A 57 -5.57 -3.27 -2.62
N VAL A 58 -6.86 -3.23 -2.30
CA VAL A 58 -7.36 -3.46 -0.94
C VAL A 58 -7.04 -4.89 -0.47
N GLY A 59 -7.24 -5.87 -1.35
CA GLY A 59 -6.95 -7.28 -1.09
C GLY A 59 -5.47 -7.52 -0.81
N SER A 60 -4.55 -6.83 -1.52
CA SER A 60 -3.11 -6.94 -1.25
C SER A 60 -2.75 -6.49 0.17
N TRP A 61 -3.30 -5.35 0.61
CA TRP A 61 -3.09 -4.80 1.95
C TRP A 61 -3.73 -5.65 3.03
N ALA A 62 -4.99 -6.07 2.81
CA ALA A 62 -5.70 -6.94 3.72
C ALA A 62 -4.95 -8.26 3.91
N LEU A 63 -4.42 -8.85 2.84
CA LEU A 63 -3.68 -10.11 2.88
C LEU A 63 -2.39 -9.99 3.70
N VAL A 64 -1.56 -8.98 3.43
CA VAL A 64 -0.28 -8.85 4.15
C VAL A 64 -0.45 -8.46 5.61
N LEU A 65 -1.50 -7.73 5.95
CA LEU A 65 -1.81 -7.35 7.33
C LEU A 65 -2.67 -8.37 8.06
N MET A 66 -3.15 -9.42 7.37
CA MET A 66 -4.02 -10.45 7.94
C MET A 66 -3.46 -11.07 9.22
N PRO A 67 -2.16 -11.46 9.31
CA PRO A 67 -1.60 -12.01 10.55
C PRO A 67 -1.68 -11.02 11.72
N ALA A 68 -1.42 -9.73 11.47
CA ALA A 68 -1.50 -8.69 12.48
C ALA A 68 -2.95 -8.48 12.96
N TYR A 69 -3.92 -8.48 12.04
CA TYR A 69 -5.33 -8.37 12.38
C TYR A 69 -5.86 -9.59 13.15
N VAL A 70 -5.46 -10.80 12.77
CA VAL A 70 -5.83 -12.02 13.51
C VAL A 70 -5.27 -11.98 14.92
N TYR A 71 -4.00 -11.59 15.09
CA TYR A 71 -3.39 -11.42 16.40
C TYR A 71 -4.14 -10.39 17.25
N LEU A 72 -4.47 -9.22 16.66
CA LEU A 72 -5.24 -8.18 17.35
C LEU A 72 -6.60 -8.69 17.82
N LEU A 73 -7.32 -9.45 16.98
CA LEU A 73 -8.61 -10.05 17.34
C LEU A 73 -8.47 -11.03 18.51
N VAL A 74 -7.42 -11.86 18.52
CA VAL A 74 -7.16 -12.80 19.63
C VAL A 74 -6.88 -12.04 20.93
N VAL A 75 -6.01 -11.03 20.90
CA VAL A 75 -5.68 -10.21 22.08
C VAL A 75 -6.94 -9.53 22.63
N VAL A 76 -7.77 -8.94 21.76
CA VAL A 76 -9.04 -8.32 22.16
C VAL A 76 -10.00 -9.34 22.77
N ALA A 77 -10.12 -10.54 22.18
CA ALA A 77 -11.00 -11.59 22.70
C ALA A 77 -10.55 -12.10 24.08
N VAL A 78 -9.24 -12.26 24.31
CA VAL A 78 -8.68 -12.69 25.59
C VAL A 78 -8.80 -11.60 26.67
N GLY A 79 -8.52 -10.34 26.32
CA GLY A 79 -8.67 -9.22 27.25
C GLY A 79 -10.12 -9.02 27.69
N ALA A 80 -11.07 -9.17 26.75
CA ALA A 80 -12.50 -9.10 27.05
C ALA A 80 -12.95 -10.15 28.08
N GLN A 81 -12.36 -11.36 28.07
CA GLN A 81 -12.63 -12.40 29.06
C GLN A 81 -12.00 -12.10 30.42
N SER A 82 -10.87 -11.40 30.42
CA SER A 82 -10.07 -11.11 31.62
C SER A 82 -10.50 -9.84 32.35
N GLY A 83 -11.44 -9.06 31.81
CA GLY A 83 -11.85 -7.77 32.36
C GLY A 83 -10.78 -6.67 32.23
N THR A 84 -9.69 -6.93 31.51
CA THR A 84 -8.62 -5.97 31.21
C THR A 84 -8.79 -5.47 29.79
N SER A 85 -8.88 -4.16 29.57
CA SER A 85 -8.91 -3.61 28.21
C SER A 85 -7.50 -3.68 27.61
N PRO A 86 -7.25 -4.50 26.58
CA PRO A 86 -5.92 -4.65 26.00
C PRO A 86 -5.57 -3.55 24.99
N LEU A 87 -6.54 -2.69 24.66
CA LEU A 87 -6.37 -1.58 23.73
C LEU A 87 -5.99 -0.31 24.50
N PRO A 88 -5.05 0.50 23.99
CA PRO A 88 -4.80 1.83 24.54
C PRO A 88 -6.10 2.64 24.49
N SER A 89 -6.43 3.31 25.59
CA SER A 89 -7.66 4.09 25.66
C SER A 89 -7.65 5.19 24.59
N PRO A 90 -8.68 5.30 23.73
CA PRO A 90 -8.70 6.30 22.66
C PRO A 90 -8.75 7.75 23.16
N LEU A 91 -8.94 7.95 24.47
CA LEU A 91 -8.98 9.25 25.15
C LEU A 91 -7.60 9.88 25.41
N GLY A 92 -6.49 9.16 25.19
CA GLY A 92 -5.13 9.65 25.52
C GLY A 92 -4.37 10.40 24.42
N GLY A 93 -4.96 10.57 23.23
CA GLY A 93 -4.25 11.11 22.07
C GLY A 93 -3.08 10.22 21.60
N VAL A 94 -2.29 10.71 20.64
CA VAL A 94 -1.15 9.96 20.06
C VAL A 94 -0.08 9.63 21.11
N GLY A 95 0.06 10.46 22.15
CA GLY A 95 0.95 10.20 23.29
C GLY A 95 0.45 9.07 24.22
N GLY A 96 -0.87 8.96 24.43
CA GLY A 96 -1.47 7.86 25.18
C GLY A 96 -1.43 6.52 24.45
N ILE A 97 -1.44 6.54 23.12
CA ILE A 97 -1.21 5.33 22.32
C ILE A 97 0.20 4.80 22.56
N LEU A 98 1.22 5.67 22.63
CA LEU A 98 2.63 5.27 22.86
C LEU A 98 2.95 4.92 24.31
N GLN A 99 2.27 5.52 25.30
CA GLN A 99 2.46 5.22 26.73
C GLN A 99 1.57 4.07 27.23
N GLY A 100 0.48 3.75 26.53
CA GLY A 100 -0.43 2.64 26.82
C GLY A 100 -0.12 1.36 26.03
N VAL A 101 0.99 1.32 25.28
CA VAL A 101 1.44 0.13 24.56
C VAL A 101 1.91 -0.92 25.56
N GLY A 102 1.01 -1.79 26.00
CA GLY A 102 1.41 -2.98 26.75
C GLY A 102 2.40 -3.84 25.93
N PRO A 103 3.20 -4.70 26.59
CA PRO A 103 4.11 -5.62 25.89
C PRO A 103 3.39 -6.49 24.84
N GLU A 104 2.09 -6.71 25.01
CA GLU A 104 1.18 -7.41 24.09
C GLU A 104 1.07 -6.78 22.70
N PHE A 105 1.44 -5.51 22.52
CA PHE A 105 1.38 -4.85 21.22
C PHE A 105 2.66 -5.04 20.39
N ILE A 106 3.76 -5.44 21.03
CA ILE A 106 5.04 -5.68 20.31
C ILE A 106 4.86 -6.73 19.20
N PRO A 107 4.21 -7.89 19.44
CA PRO A 107 3.99 -8.86 18.37
C PRO A 107 3.10 -8.33 17.24
N PHE A 108 2.10 -7.48 17.54
CA PHE A 108 1.29 -6.83 16.51
C PHE A 108 2.15 -5.95 15.59
N VAL A 109 3.01 -5.11 16.15
CA VAL A 109 3.91 -4.24 15.37
C VAL A 109 4.86 -5.07 14.53
N VAL A 110 5.46 -6.12 15.11
CA VAL A 110 6.36 -7.02 14.37
C VAL A 110 5.62 -7.68 13.19
N LEU A 111 4.42 -8.22 13.40
CA LEU A 111 3.61 -8.83 12.35
C LEU A 111 3.21 -7.81 11.27
N ALA A 112 2.84 -6.59 11.66
CA ALA A 112 2.51 -5.52 10.73
C ALA A 112 3.74 -5.11 9.91
N CYS A 113 4.91 -4.96 10.53
CA CYS A 113 6.16 -4.66 9.85
C CYS A 113 6.57 -5.77 8.87
N VAL A 114 6.42 -7.04 9.25
CA VAL A 114 6.66 -8.18 8.35
C VAL A 114 5.68 -8.15 7.17
N GLY A 115 4.40 -7.88 7.41
CA GLY A 115 3.39 -7.73 6.36
C GLY A 115 3.74 -6.60 5.38
N VAL A 116 4.02 -5.42 5.90
CA VAL A 116 4.45 -4.25 5.12
C VAL A 116 5.72 -4.56 4.34
N PHE A 117 6.69 -5.24 4.95
CA PHE A 117 7.92 -5.66 4.29
C PHE A 117 7.68 -6.62 3.12
N ILE A 118 6.68 -7.50 3.18
CA ILE A 118 6.32 -8.46 2.11
C ILE A 118 5.43 -7.81 1.03
N TRP A 119 4.80 -6.67 1.32
CA TRP A 119 3.83 -6.02 0.43
C TRP A 119 4.34 -5.72 -1.00
N PRO A 120 5.57 -5.21 -1.23
CA PRO A 120 6.11 -5.02 -2.58
C PRO A 120 6.14 -6.31 -3.43
N MET A 121 6.29 -7.46 -2.79
CA MET A 121 6.24 -8.75 -3.48
C MET A 121 4.80 -9.17 -3.81
N VAL A 122 3.87 -8.96 -2.87
CA VAL A 122 2.44 -9.27 -3.07
C VAL A 122 1.85 -8.42 -4.19
N ILE A 123 2.13 -7.12 -4.21
CA ILE A 123 1.62 -6.25 -5.26
C ILE A 123 2.13 -6.72 -6.64
N LEU A 124 3.41 -7.07 -6.75
CA LEU A 124 3.98 -7.63 -7.97
C LEU A 124 3.28 -8.92 -8.42
N CYS A 125 3.04 -9.85 -7.49
CA CYS A 125 2.32 -11.10 -7.78
C CYS A 125 0.88 -10.85 -8.25
N VAL A 126 0.19 -9.90 -7.61
CA VAL A 126 -1.20 -9.54 -7.95
C VAL A 126 -1.29 -8.81 -9.29
N THR A 127 -0.29 -7.98 -9.61
CA THR A 127 -0.19 -7.31 -10.92
C THR A 127 -0.03 -8.33 -12.03
N LEU A 128 1.00 -9.18 -11.95
CA LEU A 128 1.41 -10.04 -13.05
C LEU A 128 0.64 -11.37 -13.13
N GLY A 129 0.35 -11.99 -11.99
CA GLY A 129 -0.28 -13.32 -11.92
C GLY A 129 -1.71 -13.31 -11.38
N GLY A 130 -2.27 -12.13 -11.05
CA GLY A 130 -3.58 -12.00 -10.44
C GLY A 130 -3.67 -12.58 -9.02
N PHE A 131 -4.90 -12.72 -8.51
CA PHE A 131 -5.14 -13.24 -7.16
C PHE A 131 -4.79 -14.73 -7.00
N THR A 132 -4.89 -15.51 -8.08
CA THR A 132 -4.55 -16.95 -8.07
C THR A 132 -3.09 -17.20 -7.75
N SER A 133 -2.21 -16.26 -8.10
CA SER A 133 -0.78 -16.30 -7.75
C SER A 133 -0.55 -16.31 -6.22
N LEU A 134 -1.42 -15.65 -5.46
CA LEU A 134 -1.31 -15.57 -4.00
C LEU A 134 -1.67 -16.88 -3.28
N ALA A 135 -2.30 -17.83 -3.97
CA ALA A 135 -2.62 -19.14 -3.40
C ALA A 135 -1.38 -20.02 -3.18
N ARG A 136 -0.21 -19.60 -3.69
CA ARG A 136 1.08 -20.30 -3.56
C ARG A 136 2.09 -19.47 -2.77
N PRO A 137 1.90 -19.29 -1.45
CA PRO A 137 2.82 -18.52 -0.62
C PRO A 137 4.21 -19.16 -0.53
N ASP A 138 4.29 -20.48 -0.74
CA ASP A 138 5.54 -21.24 -0.85
C ASP A 138 6.47 -20.66 -1.92
N LEU A 139 5.92 -20.34 -3.09
CA LEU A 139 6.69 -19.76 -4.17
C LEU A 139 7.21 -18.37 -3.78
N ILE A 140 6.35 -17.53 -3.18
CA ILE A 140 6.70 -16.16 -2.76
C ILE A 140 7.90 -16.18 -1.81
N VAL A 141 7.87 -17.06 -0.81
CA VAL A 141 8.95 -17.24 0.16
C VAL A 141 10.24 -17.71 -0.52
N ILE A 142 10.17 -18.70 -1.41
CA ILE A 142 11.34 -19.21 -2.14
C ILE A 142 11.97 -18.10 -2.98
N THR A 143 11.17 -17.30 -3.69
CA THR A 143 11.67 -16.17 -4.48
C THR A 143 12.34 -15.14 -3.58
N LEU A 144 11.70 -14.76 -2.47
CA LEU A 144 12.25 -13.78 -1.52
C LEU A 144 13.61 -14.22 -0.95
N ILE A 145 13.78 -15.50 -0.64
CA ILE A 145 15.07 -16.05 -0.17
C ILE A 145 16.13 -15.99 -1.28
N LYS A 146 15.78 -16.38 -2.52
CA LYS A 146 16.71 -16.41 -3.66
C LYS A 146 17.17 -15.02 -4.11
N THR A 147 16.33 -14.00 -3.97
CA THR A 147 16.60 -12.63 -4.42
C THR A 147 16.78 -11.65 -3.26
N PHE A 148 16.95 -12.15 -2.03
CA PHE A 148 16.96 -11.37 -0.80
C PHE A 148 17.75 -10.05 -0.84
N PRO A 149 19.04 -9.99 -1.27
CA PRO A 149 19.79 -8.73 -1.25
C PRO A 149 19.21 -7.68 -2.21
N LEU A 150 18.67 -8.12 -3.35
CA LEU A 150 18.06 -7.25 -4.34
C LEU A 150 16.68 -6.80 -3.89
N TYR A 151 15.94 -7.71 -3.24
CA TYR A 151 14.68 -7.39 -2.61
C TYR A 151 14.83 -6.29 -1.54
N LEU A 152 15.85 -6.38 -0.70
CA LEU A 152 16.15 -5.34 0.29
C LEU A 152 16.39 -3.98 -0.35
N LEU A 153 17.07 -3.92 -1.50
CA LEU A 153 17.25 -2.67 -2.25
C LEU A 153 15.91 -2.12 -2.75
N THR A 154 15.06 -2.97 -3.33
CA THR A 154 13.71 -2.58 -3.78
C THR A 154 12.88 -2.02 -2.63
N VAL A 155 12.85 -2.73 -1.50
CA VAL A 155 12.17 -2.31 -0.27
C VAL A 155 12.71 -0.96 0.22
N ALA A 156 14.03 -0.80 0.29
CA ALA A 156 14.66 0.44 0.74
C ALA A 156 14.29 1.64 -0.15
N ILE A 157 14.21 1.45 -1.47
CA ILE A 157 13.81 2.51 -2.40
C ILE A 157 12.31 2.82 -2.26
N VAL A 158 11.44 1.81 -2.17
CA VAL A 158 9.99 1.98 -2.02
C VAL A 158 9.66 2.73 -0.74
N PHE A 159 10.17 2.28 0.41
CA PHE A 159 9.92 2.95 1.68
C PHE A 159 10.70 4.26 1.83
N GLY A 160 11.86 4.38 1.18
CA GLY A 160 12.60 5.63 1.09
C GLY A 160 11.82 6.71 0.33
N ALA A 161 11.16 6.35 -0.78
CA ALA A 161 10.28 7.23 -1.54
C ALA A 161 9.06 7.66 -0.70
N ASP A 162 8.46 6.72 0.03
CA ASP A 162 7.32 7.02 0.91
C ASP A 162 7.70 7.93 2.08
N TYR A 163 8.86 7.67 2.70
CA TYR A 163 9.42 8.52 3.75
C TYR A 163 9.74 9.93 3.23
N LEU A 164 10.34 10.04 2.05
CA LEU A 164 10.66 11.33 1.44
C LEU A 164 9.40 12.12 1.08
N LYS A 165 8.35 11.43 0.57
CA LYS A 165 7.01 12.02 0.37
C LYS A 165 6.47 12.57 1.69
N TRP A 166 6.48 11.77 2.75
CA TRP A 166 6.01 12.21 4.07
C TRP A 166 6.81 13.42 4.59
N LEU A 167 8.14 13.40 4.44
CA LEU A 167 9.00 14.50 4.85
C LEU A 167 8.68 15.79 4.07
N LEU A 168 8.58 15.72 2.75
CA LEU A 168 8.32 16.89 1.90
C LEU A 168 6.92 17.47 2.16
N THR A 169 5.90 16.62 2.26
CA THR A 169 4.53 17.07 2.54
C THR A 169 4.40 17.68 3.93
N SER A 170 5.09 17.13 4.93
CA SER A 170 5.14 17.70 6.29
C SER A 170 5.82 19.08 6.31
N ARG A 171 6.93 19.23 5.57
CA ARG A 171 7.66 20.50 5.48
C ARG A 171 6.87 21.58 4.73
N LEU A 172 6.16 21.22 3.67
CA LEU A 172 5.28 22.13 2.94
C LEU A 172 4.10 22.58 3.83
N GLY A 173 3.49 21.66 4.58
CA GLY A 173 2.35 21.97 5.46
C GLY A 173 2.66 22.80 6.71
N SER A 174 3.94 23.04 7.05
CA SER A 174 4.34 23.78 8.25
C SER A 174 4.41 25.31 8.06
N GLY A 175 4.02 25.83 6.90
CA GLY A 175 4.09 27.27 6.62
C GLY A 175 2.90 28.04 7.22
N ASP A 176 3.13 28.76 8.31
CA ASP A 176 2.17 29.72 8.87
C ASP A 176 1.97 30.90 7.92
N GLY A 177 0.80 31.03 7.28
CA GLY A 177 0.39 32.29 6.64
C GLY A 177 -0.24 32.25 5.24
N GLY A 178 -0.63 31.09 4.71
CA GLY A 178 -1.32 31.03 3.41
C GLY A 178 -2.77 31.52 3.49
N GLY A 179 -3.20 32.44 2.61
CA GLY A 179 -4.62 32.63 2.32
C GLY A 179 -5.23 31.40 1.63
N PHE A 180 -6.55 31.38 1.35
CA PHE A 180 -7.23 30.27 0.68
C PHE A 180 -6.51 29.76 -0.59
N GLY A 181 -6.00 30.68 -1.42
CA GLY A 181 -5.22 30.34 -2.62
C GLY A 181 -3.89 29.64 -2.32
N GLY A 182 -3.25 29.97 -1.19
CA GLY A 182 -2.02 29.30 -0.75
C GLY A 182 -2.28 27.85 -0.35
N TYR A 183 -3.34 27.59 0.43
CA TYR A 183 -3.72 26.22 0.80
C TYR A 183 -4.11 25.37 -0.41
N PHE A 184 -4.83 25.96 -1.37
CA PHE A 184 -5.21 25.25 -2.59
C PHE A 184 -3.98 24.84 -3.42
N LEU A 185 -3.06 25.78 -3.68
CA LEU A 185 -1.82 25.49 -4.42
C LEU A 185 -0.96 24.46 -3.69
N LEU A 186 -0.84 24.58 -2.37
CA LEU A 186 -0.08 23.64 -1.55
C LEU A 186 -0.68 22.23 -1.59
N GLY A 187 -2.01 22.12 -1.57
CA GLY A 187 -2.72 20.87 -1.76
C GLY A 187 -2.42 20.24 -3.12
N LEU A 188 -2.46 21.03 -4.20
CA LEU A 188 -2.18 20.55 -5.56
C LEU A 188 -0.73 20.06 -5.69
N VAL A 189 0.24 20.84 -5.18
CA VAL A 189 1.65 20.45 -5.15
C VAL A 189 1.86 19.18 -4.34
N SER A 190 1.24 19.07 -3.16
CA SER A 190 1.33 17.88 -2.31
C SER A 190 0.80 16.62 -3.02
N VAL A 191 -0.34 16.73 -3.72
CA VAL A 191 -0.88 15.64 -4.53
C VAL A 191 0.07 15.26 -5.66
N GLY A 192 0.60 16.23 -6.39
CA GLY A 192 1.56 15.97 -7.48
C GLY A 192 2.84 15.28 -7.01
N VAL A 193 3.40 15.74 -5.89
CA VAL A 193 4.55 15.11 -5.22
C VAL A 193 4.22 13.69 -4.79
N GLY A 194 3.04 13.49 -4.19
CA GLY A 194 2.57 12.18 -3.76
C GLY A 194 2.48 11.18 -4.92
N VAL A 195 1.84 11.58 -6.02
CA VAL A 195 1.71 10.76 -7.23
C VAL A 195 3.08 10.43 -7.83
N TYR A 196 4.00 11.40 -7.86
CA TYR A 196 5.35 11.20 -8.39
C TYR A 196 6.12 10.10 -7.62
N PHE A 197 6.21 10.23 -6.29
CA PHE A 197 6.94 9.25 -5.47
C PHE A 197 6.32 7.86 -5.53
N GLU A 198 5.00 7.79 -5.65
CA GLU A 198 4.30 6.53 -5.82
C GLU A 198 4.60 5.87 -7.17
N ILE A 199 4.62 6.62 -8.27
CA ILE A 199 5.03 6.11 -9.59
C ILE A 199 6.45 5.56 -9.52
N VAL A 200 7.38 6.28 -8.86
CA VAL A 200 8.77 5.82 -8.69
C VAL A 200 8.81 4.50 -7.92
N ALA A 201 8.11 4.40 -6.80
CA ALA A 201 8.05 3.17 -5.99
C ALA A 201 7.51 1.98 -6.80
N LEU A 202 6.41 2.16 -7.53
CA LEU A 202 5.79 1.12 -8.35
C LEU A 202 6.66 0.71 -9.54
N ARG A 203 7.32 1.67 -10.20
CA ARG A 203 8.30 1.35 -11.26
C ARG A 203 9.45 0.51 -10.73
N VAL A 204 9.96 0.80 -9.54
CA VAL A 204 11.07 0.04 -8.94
C VAL A 204 10.64 -1.41 -8.66
N ILE A 205 9.39 -1.64 -8.27
CA ILE A 205 8.82 -2.98 -8.11
C ILE A 205 8.76 -3.73 -9.45
N GLY A 206 8.27 -3.09 -10.51
CA GLY A 206 8.24 -3.69 -11.86
C GLY A 206 9.64 -3.96 -12.41
N LEU A 207 10.56 -3.01 -12.30
CA LEU A 207 11.95 -3.16 -12.75
C LEU A 207 12.68 -4.28 -12.01
N TYR A 208 12.36 -4.50 -10.74
CA TYR A 208 12.87 -5.63 -9.96
C TYR A 208 12.46 -6.96 -10.60
N TYR A 209 11.22 -7.12 -11.05
CA TYR A 209 10.83 -8.30 -11.82
C TYR A 209 11.55 -8.38 -13.16
N HIS A 210 11.57 -7.29 -13.93
CA HIS A 210 12.17 -7.26 -15.27
C HIS A 210 13.61 -7.81 -15.28
N HIS A 211 14.45 -7.32 -14.37
CA HIS A 211 15.87 -7.70 -14.31
C HIS A 211 16.10 -9.08 -13.70
N PHE A 212 15.24 -9.50 -12.76
CA PHE A 212 15.47 -10.70 -11.97
C PHE A 212 14.52 -11.85 -12.25
N LYS A 213 13.63 -11.76 -13.26
CA LYS A 213 12.65 -12.81 -13.61
C LYS A 213 13.24 -14.20 -13.75
N HIS A 214 14.49 -14.34 -14.18
CA HIS A 214 15.20 -15.62 -14.28
C HIS A 214 15.45 -16.33 -12.94
N ARG A 215 15.40 -15.61 -11.81
CA ARG A 215 15.57 -16.17 -10.46
C ARG A 215 14.25 -16.48 -9.76
N PHE A 216 13.13 -16.07 -10.35
CA PHE A 216 11.82 -16.25 -9.75
C PHE A 216 11.42 -17.72 -9.85
N ALA A 217 10.74 -18.23 -8.83
CA ALA A 217 10.25 -19.60 -8.82
C ALA A 217 9.03 -19.82 -9.73
N TRP A 218 8.56 -18.77 -10.39
CA TRP A 218 7.43 -18.77 -11.31
C TRP A 218 7.76 -17.98 -12.57
N SER A 219 7.12 -18.34 -13.67
CA SER A 219 7.11 -17.60 -14.92
C SER A 219 5.67 -17.20 -15.24
N TRP A 220 5.43 -15.91 -15.43
CA TRP A 220 4.22 -15.41 -16.05
C TRP A 220 4.60 -15.08 -17.49
N GLU A 221 3.95 -15.74 -18.45
CA GLU A 221 4.06 -15.45 -19.89
C GLU A 221 3.22 -14.21 -20.24
#